data_AF-A0A7V5PQZ5-F1
#
_entry.id   AF-A0A7V5PQZ5-F1
#
_cell.length_a   1.000
_cell.length_b   1.000
_cell.length_c   1.000
_cell.angle_alpha   90.00
_cell.angle_beta   90.00
_cell.angle_gamma   90.00
#
_symmetry.space_group_name_H-M   'P 1'
#
loop_
_entity.id
_entity.type
_entity.pdbx_description
1 polymer ?
#
loop_
_entity_poly.entity_id
_entity_poly.type
_entity_poly.pdbx_seq_one_letter_code
_entity_poly.pdbx_strand_id
1 'polypeptide(L)'
;MPRFTSKYAYYLIFVLTGFTAIGSQILFVREFFSLFSGNELFLGVYFAVWLFWTGAGSTLAGRHLPVTRSPRLPVAWLQILLAVIIPVTLLATRLSFHFWRPVVGEEIGFVQTLATLVVVLAPFCLISGAL
;
A
#
# COMPACT_ATOMS: atom_id res chain seq x y z
N MET A 1 17.25 -33.82 -3.89
CA MET A 1 17.26 -32.46 -3.30
C MET A 1 15.83 -32.08 -2.90
N PRO A 2 15.55 -31.75 -1.63
CA PRO A 2 14.31 -32.17 -0.97
C PRO A 2 13.11 -31.27 -1.31
N ARG A 3 12.00 -31.90 -1.71
CA ARG A 3 10.69 -31.27 -2.03
C ARG A 3 9.94 -30.72 -0.81
N PHE A 4 10.38 -31.02 0.42
CA PHE A 4 9.70 -30.65 1.67
C PHE A 4 9.83 -29.15 2.04
N THR A 5 10.90 -28.48 1.61
CA THR A 5 11.12 -27.03 1.83
C THR A 5 10.10 -26.16 1.09
N SER A 6 9.35 -26.73 0.14
CA SER A 6 8.43 -25.99 -0.71
C SER A 6 7.21 -25.49 0.04
N LYS A 7 6.55 -26.36 0.83
CA LYS A 7 5.31 -26.00 1.54
C LYS A 7 5.54 -24.90 2.59
N TYR A 8 6.56 -25.04 3.42
CA TYR A 8 6.91 -24.02 4.42
C TYR A 8 7.29 -22.68 3.79
N ALA A 9 7.95 -22.68 2.63
CA ALA A 9 8.27 -21.44 1.92
C ALA A 9 7.02 -20.70 1.44
N TYR A 10 5.97 -21.40 0.98
CA TYR A 10 4.72 -20.75 0.59
C TYR A 10 3.97 -20.15 1.79
N TYR A 11 3.92 -20.87 2.92
CA TYR A 11 3.36 -20.31 4.16
C TYR A 11 4.13 -19.07 4.62
N LEU A 12 5.47 -19.11 4.55
CA LEU A 12 6.31 -17.98 4.90
C LEU A 12 6.02 -16.77 3.98
N ILE A 13 5.92 -17.00 2.66
CA ILE A 13 5.59 -15.94 1.69
C ILE A 13 4.23 -15.29 2.01
N PHE A 14 3.22 -16.10 2.30
CA PHE A 14 1.88 -15.62 2.64
C PHE A 14 1.91 -14.78 3.92
N VAL A 15 2.56 -15.28 4.98
CA VAL A 15 2.69 -14.57 6.26
C VAL A 15 3.47 -13.26 6.10
N LEU A 16 4.58 -13.27 5.38
CA LEU A 16 5.40 -12.08 5.14
C LEU A 16 4.63 -11.02 4.33
N THR A 17 3.85 -11.43 3.34
CA THR A 17 3.03 -10.52 2.55
C THR A 17 1.94 -9.87 3.40
N GLY A 18 1.22 -10.66 4.21
CA GLY A 18 0.25 -10.11 5.16
C GLY A 18 0.89 -9.19 6.20
N PHE A 19 2.07 -9.55 6.72
CA PHE A 19 2.81 -8.73 7.68
C PHE A 19 3.23 -7.38 7.09
N THR A 20 3.81 -7.37 5.88
CA THR A 20 4.19 -6.13 5.19
C THR A 20 2.97 -5.26 4.89
N ALA A 21 1.87 -5.87 4.42
CA ALA A 21 0.63 -5.14 4.10
C ALA A 21 0.01 -4.49 5.35
N ILE A 22 -0.11 -5.23 6.46
CA ILE A 22 -0.66 -4.68 7.71
C ILE A 22 0.30 -3.64 8.32
N GLY A 23 1.61 -3.92 8.33
CA GLY A 23 2.60 -3.01 8.90
C GLY A 23 2.63 -1.66 8.17
N SER A 24 2.65 -1.68 6.84
CA SER A 24 2.56 -0.46 6.01
C SER A 24 1.22 0.26 6.17
N GLN A 25 0.10 -0.48 6.21
CA GLN A 25 -1.22 0.09 6.40
C GLN A 25 -1.30 0.88 7.72
N ILE A 26 -0.77 0.34 8.82
CA ILE A 26 -0.73 1.03 10.12
C ILE A 26 0.10 2.32 10.04
N LEU A 27 1.28 2.26 9.40
CA LEU A 27 2.15 3.43 9.26
C LEU A 27 1.47 4.55 8.47
N PHE A 28 0.84 4.21 7.34
CA PHE A 28 0.18 5.18 6.48
C PHE A 28 -1.08 5.75 7.12
N VAL A 29 -1.90 4.91 7.77
CA VAL A 29 -3.07 5.37 8.55
C VAL A 29 -2.62 6.34 9.64
N ARG A 30 -1.56 6.01 10.38
CA ARG A 30 -1.07 6.88 11.46
C ARG A 30 -0.58 8.23 10.95
N GLU A 31 0.20 8.23 9.88
CA GLU A 31 0.71 9.44 9.26
C GLU A 31 -0.45 10.30 8.74
N PHE A 32 -1.39 9.67 8.03
CA PHE A 32 -2.56 10.35 7.50
C PHE A 32 -3.47 10.90 8.62
N PHE A 33 -3.76 10.11 9.65
CA PHE A 33 -4.58 10.54 10.79
C PHE A 33 -3.97 11.73 11.55
N SER A 34 -2.63 11.78 11.64
CA SER A 34 -1.90 12.91 12.23
C SER A 34 -1.99 14.20 11.41
N LEU A 35 -2.25 14.09 10.10
CA LEU A 35 -2.30 15.24 9.19
C LEU A 35 -3.72 15.79 9.03
N PHE A 36 -4.75 14.94 9.10
CA PHE A 36 -6.14 15.32 8.83
C PHE A 36 -7.03 15.41 10.09
N SER A 37 -6.46 15.82 11.22
CA SER A 37 -7.16 16.11 12.48
C SER A 37 -8.07 14.99 13.02
N GLY A 38 -7.87 13.75 12.58
CA GLY A 38 -8.61 12.61 13.07
C GLY A 38 -10.05 12.44 12.55
N ASN A 39 -10.39 13.00 11.38
CA ASN A 39 -11.72 12.85 10.81
C ASN A 39 -12.01 11.40 10.35
N GLU A 40 -13.07 10.80 10.92
CA GLU A 40 -13.47 9.42 10.68
C GLU A 40 -13.88 9.13 9.23
N LEU A 41 -14.47 10.13 8.54
CA LEU A 41 -14.82 9.99 7.12
C LEU A 41 -13.56 9.74 6.28
N PHE A 42 -12.46 10.41 6.61
CA PHE A 42 -11.21 10.23 5.87
C PHE A 42 -10.56 8.88 6.12
N LEU A 43 -10.75 8.25 7.29
CA LEU A 43 -10.37 6.86 7.50
C LEU A 43 -11.18 5.93 6.59
N GLY A 44 -12.50 6.14 6.48
CA GLY A 44 -13.34 5.38 5.57
C GLY A 44 -12.87 5.48 4.12
N VAL A 45 -12.58 6.69 3.65
CA VAL A 45 -12.04 6.94 2.30
C VAL A 45 -10.67 6.30 2.11
N TYR A 46 -9.78 6.39 3.10
CA TYR A 46 -8.47 5.74 3.08
C TYR A 46 -8.61 4.24 2.82
N PHE A 47 -9.45 3.54 3.59
CA PHE A 47 -9.64 2.10 3.42
C PHE A 47 -10.32 1.77 2.08
N ALA A 48 -11.27 2.58 1.64
CA ALA A 48 -11.92 2.39 0.34
C ALA A 48 -10.90 2.49 -0.82
N VAL A 49 -10.05 3.51 -0.82
CA VAL A 49 -9.01 3.72 -1.84
C VAL A 49 -7.95 2.61 -1.76
N TRP A 50 -7.54 2.22 -0.56
CA TRP A 50 -6.61 1.12 -0.34
C TRP A 50 -7.15 -0.17 -0.98
N LEU A 51 -8.36 -0.58 -0.60
CA LEU A 51 -8.97 -1.82 -1.11
C LEU A 51 -9.22 -1.77 -2.62
N PHE A 52 -9.63 -0.60 -3.14
CA PHE A 52 -9.81 -0.40 -4.58
C PHE A 52 -8.51 -0.67 -5.36
N TRP A 53 -7.40 -0.04 -4.97
CA TRP A 53 -6.13 -0.22 -5.66
C TRP A 53 -5.52 -1.60 -5.45
N THR A 54 -5.63 -2.18 -4.25
CA THR A 54 -5.19 -3.56 -4.02
C THR A 54 -5.97 -4.55 -4.88
N GLY A 55 -7.29 -4.40 -4.98
CA GLY A 55 -8.13 -5.23 -5.85
C GLY A 55 -7.80 -5.05 -7.34
N ALA A 56 -7.55 -3.81 -7.77
CA ALA A 56 -7.08 -3.53 -9.12
C ALA A 56 -5.72 -4.19 -9.40
N GLY A 57 -4.75 -4.07 -8.49
CA GLY A 57 -3.43 -4.68 -8.60
C GLY A 57 -3.49 -6.20 -8.72
N SER A 58 -4.32 -6.84 -7.88
CA SER A 58 -4.54 -8.29 -7.93
C SER A 58 -5.21 -8.73 -9.24
N THR A 59 -6.18 -7.95 -9.73
CA THR A 59 -6.85 -8.24 -11.00
C THR A 59 -5.90 -8.10 -12.19
N LEU A 60 -5.06 -7.06 -12.22
CA LEU A 60 -4.04 -6.87 -13.25
C LEU A 60 -3.01 -7.99 -13.20
N ALA A 61 -2.51 -8.32 -12.02
CA ALA A 61 -1.56 -9.41 -11.81
C ALA A 61 -2.12 -10.75 -12.29
N GLY A 62 -3.36 -11.10 -11.90
CA GLY A 62 -4.01 -12.34 -12.28
C GLY A 62 -4.29 -12.46 -13.78
N ARG A 63 -4.43 -11.35 -14.51
CA ARG A 63 -4.67 -11.34 -15.97
C ARG A 63 -3.40 -11.28 -16.80
N HIS A 64 -2.37 -10.56 -16.33
CA HIS A 64 -1.19 -10.24 -17.13
C HIS A 64 0.09 -10.98 -16.71
N LEU A 65 0.19 -11.46 -15.46
CA LEU A 65 1.37 -12.19 -15.02
C LEU A 65 1.21 -13.69 -15.35
N PRO A 66 2.19 -14.31 -16.03
CA PRO A 66 2.16 -15.73 -16.30
C PRO A 66 2.30 -16.50 -14.98
N VAL A 67 1.53 -17.60 -14.86
CA VAL A 67 1.65 -18.52 -13.72
C VAL A 67 3.06 -19.12 -13.73
N THR A 68 3.92 -18.60 -12.85
CA THR A 68 5.30 -19.06 -12.75
C THR A 68 5.41 -20.32 -11.90
N ARG A 69 6.25 -21.25 -12.35
CA ARG A 69 6.54 -22.50 -11.63
C ARG A 69 7.34 -22.26 -10.33
N SER A 70 7.93 -21.07 -10.16
CA SER A 70 8.72 -20.68 -9.01
C SER A 70 8.46 -19.21 -8.60
N PRO A 71 7.43 -18.93 -7.79
CA PRO A 71 7.08 -17.56 -7.41
C PRO A 71 8.02 -16.93 -6.38
N ARG A 72 8.99 -17.68 -5.84
CA ARG A 72 9.92 -17.22 -4.81
C ARG A 72 10.71 -15.97 -5.21
N LEU A 73 11.28 -15.96 -6.42
CA LEU A 73 12.15 -14.89 -6.87
C LEU A 73 11.35 -13.61 -7.23
N PRO A 74 10.23 -13.68 -7.99
CA PRO A 74 9.38 -12.52 -8.23
C PRO A 74 8.82 -11.90 -6.94
N VAL A 75 8.34 -12.73 -6.01
CA VAL A 75 7.78 -12.26 -4.73
C VAL A 75 8.86 -11.59 -3.87
N ALA A 76 10.09 -12.12 -3.85
CA ALA A 76 11.20 -11.48 -3.14
C ALA A 76 11.52 -10.09 -3.72
N TRP A 77 11.56 -9.95 -5.05
CA TRP A 77 11.77 -8.65 -5.70
C TRP A 77 10.64 -7.66 -5.41
N LEU A 78 9.38 -8.11 -5.45
CA LEU A 78 8.22 -7.28 -5.12
C LEU A 78 8.24 -6.84 -3.65
N GLN A 79 8.66 -7.71 -2.72
CA GLN A 79 8.82 -7.36 -1.30
C GLN A 79 9.93 -6.32 -1.08
N ILE A 80 11.07 -6.45 -1.77
CA ILE A 80 12.14 -5.44 -1.73
C ILE A 80 11.62 -4.11 -2.30
N LEU A 81 10.88 -4.16 -3.40
CA LEU A 81 10.28 -2.97 -4.00
C LEU A 81 9.28 -2.30 -3.05
N LEU A 82 8.43 -3.07 -2.35
CA LEU A 82 7.54 -2.55 -1.32
C LEU A 82 8.30 -1.89 -0.17
N ALA A 83 9.40 -2.49 0.29
CA ALA A 83 10.23 -1.92 1.35
C ALA A 83 10.78 -0.53 0.98
N VAL A 84 11.10 -0.29 -0.29
CA VAL A 84 11.53 1.03 -0.79
C VAL A 84 10.35 1.97 -0.99
N ILE A 85 9.19 1.45 -1.42
CA ILE A 85 8.00 2.28 -1.66
C ILE A 85 7.41 2.82 -0.37
N ILE A 86 7.43 2.06 0.73
CA ILE A 86 6.90 2.52 2.02
C ILE A 86 7.44 3.90 2.43
N PRO A 87 8.76 4.14 2.53
CA PRO A 87 9.29 5.46 2.88
C PRO A 87 8.99 6.52 1.81
N VAL A 88 8.96 6.14 0.53
CA VAL A 88 8.60 7.07 -0.57
C VAL A 88 7.15 7.54 -0.44
N THR A 89 6.21 6.62 -0.18
CA THR A 89 4.80 6.91 0.04
C THR A 89 4.61 7.79 1.28
N LEU A 90 5.31 7.52 2.38
CA LEU A 90 5.28 8.37 3.57
C LEU A 90 5.78 9.80 3.29
N LEU A 91 6.92 9.93 2.59
CA LEU A 91 7.44 11.23 2.19
C LEU A 91 6.49 11.96 1.23
N ALA A 92 5.89 11.23 0.28
CA ALA A 92 4.92 11.79 -0.65
C ALA A 92 3.67 12.31 0.09
N THR A 93 3.17 11.57 1.09
CA THR A 93 2.05 12.03 1.94
C THR A 93 2.42 13.33 2.66
N ARG A 94 3.61 13.40 3.27
CA ARG A 94 4.10 14.61 3.96
C ARG A 94 4.27 15.80 3.04
N LEU A 95 4.87 15.58 1.88
CA LEU A 95 5.09 16.62 0.88
C LEU A 95 3.76 17.11 0.29
N SER A 96 2.81 16.20 0.08
CA SER A 96 1.46 16.57 -0.38
C SER A 96 0.79 17.49 0.63
N PHE A 97 0.85 17.17 1.92
CA PHE A 97 0.32 18.04 2.97
C PHE A 97 1.01 19.42 2.96
N HIS A 98 2.34 19.47 2.81
CA HIS A 98 3.06 20.74 2.70
C HIS A 98 2.73 21.51 1.42
N PHE A 99 2.39 20.82 0.33
CA PHE A 99 2.02 21.44 -0.94
C PHE A 99 0.65 22.11 -0.88
N TRP A 100 -0.33 21.45 -0.26
CA TRP A 100 -1.68 21.99 -0.11
C TRP A 100 -1.77 23.17 0.87
N ARG A 101 -0.73 23.42 1.68
CA ARG A 101 -0.59 24.53 2.66
C ARG A 101 -1.95 25.03 3.18
N PRO A 102 -2.67 24.23 4.00
CA PRO A 102 -3.85 24.75 4.66
C PRO A 102 -3.49 26.04 5.40
N VAL A 103 -4.26 27.11 5.16
CA VAL A 103 -4.15 28.33 5.99
C VAL A 103 -4.36 27.89 7.44
N VAL A 104 -3.62 28.48 8.39
CA VAL A 104 -3.72 28.11 9.81
C VAL A 104 -5.19 28.25 10.24
N GLY A 105 -5.85 27.11 10.51
CA GLY A 105 -7.28 27.04 10.87
C GLY A 105 -8.22 26.53 9.77
N GLU A 106 -7.76 26.29 8.55
CA GLU A 106 -8.53 25.64 7.47
C GLU A 106 -8.21 24.14 7.42
N GLU A 107 -9.23 23.29 7.52
CA GLU A 107 -9.05 21.86 7.28
C GLU A 107 -8.89 21.59 5.78
N ILE A 108 -8.01 20.65 5.41
CA ILE A 108 -7.87 20.27 4.01
C ILE A 108 -9.21 19.75 3.49
N GLY A 109 -9.69 20.36 2.41
CA GLY A 109 -10.95 19.99 1.80
C GLY A 109 -10.98 18.52 1.35
N PHE A 110 -12.19 17.94 1.36
CA PHE A 110 -12.41 16.52 1.05
C PHE A 110 -11.83 16.08 -0.30
N VAL A 111 -11.97 16.93 -1.33
CA VAL A 111 -11.52 16.62 -2.70
C VAL A 111 -10.00 16.51 -2.76
N GLN A 112 -9.29 17.40 -2.09
CA GLN A 112 -7.83 17.41 -2.01
C GLN A 112 -7.32 16.17 -1.27
N THR A 113 -8.00 15.80 -0.18
CA THR A 113 -7.72 14.57 0.58
C THR A 113 -7.91 13.33 -0.28
N LEU A 114 -9.05 13.22 -0.98
CA LEU A 114 -9.35 12.11 -1.87
C LEU A 114 -8.32 12.00 -3.00
N ALA A 115 -7.99 13.11 -3.66
CA ALA A 115 -7.00 13.14 -4.73
C ALA A 115 -5.62 12.69 -4.23
N THR A 116 -5.20 13.17 -3.05
CA THR A 116 -3.93 12.78 -2.42
C THR A 116 -3.91 11.28 -2.13
N LEU A 117 -4.96 10.74 -1.51
CA LEU A 117 -5.07 9.31 -1.21
C LEU A 117 -5.02 8.45 -2.48
N VAL A 118 -5.81 8.81 -3.50
CA VAL A 118 -5.87 8.05 -4.76
C VAL A 118 -4.50 7.99 -5.42
N VAL A 119 -3.75 9.09 -5.46
CA VAL A 119 -2.44 9.17 -6.12
C VAL A 119 -1.35 8.51 -5.28
N VAL A 120 -1.30 8.80 -3.98
CA VAL A 120 -0.18 8.39 -3.11
C VAL A 120 -0.26 6.91 -2.75
N LEU A 121 -1.46 6.36 -2.56
CA LEU A 121 -1.65 4.94 -2.23
C LEU A 121 -1.55 4.02 -3.46
N ALA A 122 -1.83 4.52 -4.67
CA ALA A 122 -1.82 3.73 -5.90
C ALA A 122 -0.55 2.87 -6.08
N PRO A 123 0.68 3.42 -6.04
CA PRO A 123 1.88 2.61 -6.32
C PRO A 123 2.07 1.48 -5.30
N PHE A 124 1.88 1.78 -4.01
CA PHE A 124 2.01 0.78 -2.96
C PHE A 124 0.93 -0.31 -3.09
N CYS A 125 -0.34 0.09 -3.23
CA CYS A 125 -1.47 -0.84 -3.22
C CYS A 125 -1.50 -1.73 -4.48
N LEU A 126 -1.13 -1.19 -5.64
CA LEU A 126 -1.03 -1.98 -6.88
C LEU A 126 0.03 -3.08 -6.76
N ILE A 127 1.21 -2.74 -6.24
CA ILE A 127 2.31 -3.70 -6.06
C ILE A 127 1.98 -4.70 -4.95
N SER A 128 1.39 -4.24 -3.86
CA SER A 128 0.95 -5.10 -2.77
C SER A 128 -0.18 -6.04 -3.18
N GLY A 129 -1.06 -5.62 -4.09
CA GLY A 129 -2.12 -6.48 -4.63
C GLY A 129 -1.61 -7.49 -5.66
N ALA A 130 -0.46 -7.25 -6.28
CA ALA A 130 0.16 -8.16 -7.23
C ALA A 130 0.95 -9.32 -6.60
N LEU A 131 1.20 -9.26 -5.29
CA LEU A 131 1.83 -10.30 -4.48
C LEU A 131 0.85 -11.44 -4.15
#